data_AF-A0A1X7K0Q1-F1
#
_entry.id   AF-A0A1X7K0Q1-F1
#
_cell.length_a   1.000
_cell.length_b   1.000
_cell.length_c   1.000
_cell.angle_alpha   90.00
_cell.angle_beta   90.00
_cell.angle_gamma   90.00
#
_symmetry.space_group_name_H-M   'P 1'
#
loop_
_entity.id
_entity.type
_entity.pdbx_description
1 polymer ?
#
loop_
_entity_poly.entity_id
_entity_poly.type
_entity_poly.pdbx_seq_one_letter_code
_entity_poly.pdbx_strand_id
1 'polypeptide(L)'
;MPERHTKRIERGPRPYLKAELSTQEMRLKQMGAKIEVINSFLCYIRFEVEGLKIKYVYNLNRKGQFFLERVKPYPQPAGTFDTERDVVESIKNDIAQIRQLARSSHFKELIDMNSDLRFLSKRLDSICLYYDIKPEDIAKLKKSLSDLHGTFDTVRDHSQRVYFETEPFCITGKNPSSVED
;
A
#
# COMPACT_ATOMS: atom_id res chain seq x y z
N MET A 1 30.03 30.26 16.96
CA MET A 1 28.84 30.27 16.09
C MET A 1 27.70 29.64 16.89
N PRO A 2 26.63 30.37 17.27
CA PRO A 2 25.61 29.82 18.14
C PRO A 2 24.55 29.04 17.34
N GLU A 3 24.16 27.88 17.87
CA GLU A 3 23.18 26.95 17.32
C GLU A 3 21.77 27.56 17.30
N ARG A 4 21.15 27.64 16.12
CA ARG A 4 19.75 28.02 15.98
C ARG A 4 18.86 26.82 16.30
N HIS A 5 18.37 26.76 17.53
CA HIS A 5 17.21 25.95 17.88
C HIS A 5 15.96 26.50 17.17
N THR A 6 15.56 25.89 16.07
CA THR A 6 14.29 26.17 15.41
C THR A 6 13.14 25.54 16.20
N LYS A 7 12.53 26.33 17.08
CA LYS A 7 11.22 25.99 17.67
C LYS A 7 10.18 25.89 16.55
N ARG A 8 9.78 24.68 16.20
CA ARG A 8 8.69 24.42 15.24
C ARG A 8 7.38 24.81 15.92
N ILE A 9 6.78 25.91 15.47
CA ILE A 9 5.45 26.35 15.91
C ILE A 9 4.43 25.33 15.40
N GLU A 10 3.81 24.58 16.30
CA GLU A 10 2.63 23.77 15.98
C GLU A 10 1.46 24.71 15.65
N ARG A 11 1.26 24.96 14.36
CA ARG A 11 0.08 25.68 13.87
C ARG A 11 -1.03 24.66 13.69
N GLY A 12 -2.13 24.82 14.45
CA GLY A 12 -3.38 24.10 14.21
C GLY A 12 -3.88 24.28 12.77
N PRO A 13 -4.84 23.45 12.31
CA PRO A 13 -5.30 23.48 10.92
C PRO A 13 -5.82 24.87 10.56
N ARG A 14 -5.36 25.40 9.42
CA ARG A 14 -5.75 26.71 8.89
C ARG A 14 -7.29 26.79 8.80
N PRO A 15 -7.93 27.90 9.19
CA PRO A 15 -9.40 28.02 9.21
C PRO A 15 -10.10 27.62 7.91
N TYR A 16 -9.48 27.87 6.75
CA TYR A 16 -10.01 27.49 5.44
C TYR A 16 -10.12 25.96 5.24
N LEU A 17 -9.23 25.18 5.86
CA LEU A 17 -9.29 23.72 5.82
C LEU A 17 -10.54 23.19 6.53
N LYS A 18 -10.98 23.84 7.61
CA LYS A 18 -12.22 23.47 8.31
C LYS A 18 -13.46 23.71 7.44
N ALA A 19 -13.49 24.84 6.72
CA ALA A 19 -14.58 25.17 5.81
C ALA A 19 -14.63 24.21 4.59
N GLU A 20 -13.47 23.87 4.01
CA GLU A 20 -13.37 22.89 2.92
C GLU A 20 -13.83 21.50 3.36
N LEU A 21 -13.37 21.01 4.52
CA LEU A 21 -13.81 19.74 5.09
C LEU A 21 -15.34 19.71 5.29
N SER A 22 -15.91 20.78 5.87
CA SER A 22 -17.37 20.85 6.07
C SER A 22 -18.17 20.82 4.75
N THR A 23 -17.63 21.40 3.68
CA THR A 23 -18.26 21.39 2.35
C THR A 23 -18.19 20.01 1.71
N GLN A 24 -17.05 19.33 1.84
CA GLN A 24 -16.88 17.94 1.36
C GLN A 24 -17.79 16.98 2.10
N GLU A 25 -17.87 17.10 3.43
CA GLU A 25 -18.74 16.28 4.26
C GLU A 25 -20.21 16.41 3.86
N MET A 26 -20.68 17.63 3.60
CA MET A 26 -22.05 17.88 3.17
C MET A 26 -22.36 17.18 1.86
N ARG A 27 -21.48 17.31 0.86
CA ARG A 27 -21.64 16.66 -0.46
C ARG A 27 -21.70 15.14 -0.33
N LEU A 28 -20.83 14.56 0.48
CA LEU A 28 -20.80 13.12 0.72
C LEU A 28 -22.06 12.63 1.47
N LYS A 29 -22.54 13.38 2.47
CA LYS A 29 -23.80 13.06 3.17
C LYS A 29 -25.01 13.12 2.23
N GLN A 30 -25.04 14.06 1.29
CA GLN A 30 -26.08 14.13 0.27
C GLN A 30 -26.07 12.93 -0.69
N MET A 31 -24.90 12.29 -0.87
CA MET A 31 -24.77 11.01 -1.58
C MET A 31 -25.11 9.79 -0.71
N GLY A 32 -25.58 10.00 0.53
CA GLY A 32 -25.95 8.93 1.47
C GLY A 32 -24.82 8.43 2.36
N ALA A 33 -23.65 9.08 2.35
CA ALA A 33 -22.52 8.65 3.18
C ALA A 33 -22.77 8.94 4.67
N LYS A 34 -22.42 7.98 5.53
CA LYS A 34 -22.23 8.21 6.98
C LYS A 34 -20.78 8.61 7.22
N ILE A 35 -20.57 9.76 7.84
CA ILE A 35 -19.23 10.33 8.02
C ILE A 35 -18.87 10.37 9.49
N GLU A 36 -17.71 9.82 9.82
CA GLU A 36 -17.09 10.01 11.13
C GLU A 36 -15.68 10.58 10.92
N VAL A 37 -15.39 11.66 11.63
CA VAL A 37 -14.13 12.38 11.53
C VAL A 37 -13.25 12.00 12.70
N ILE A 38 -12.01 11.59 12.41
CA ILE A 38 -11.03 11.21 13.42
C ILE A 38 -9.88 12.20 13.34
N ASN A 39 -9.47 12.73 14.48
CA ASN A 39 -8.20 13.45 14.57
C ASN A 39 -7.08 12.42 14.70
N SER A 40 -6.38 12.15 13.59
CA SER A 40 -5.27 11.20 13.53
C SER A 40 -3.98 11.89 13.08
N PHE A 41 -2.83 11.39 13.55
CA PHE A 41 -1.53 11.82 13.04
C PHE A 41 -1.19 11.04 11.78
N LEU A 42 -0.99 11.76 10.68
CA LEU A 42 -0.52 11.20 9.42
C LEU A 42 1.00 11.34 9.33
N CYS A 43 1.71 10.22 9.31
CA CYS A 43 3.16 10.16 9.27
C CYS A 43 3.64 9.80 7.87
N TYR A 44 4.54 10.62 7.31
CA TYR A 44 5.20 10.35 6.03
C TYR A 44 6.66 9.98 6.25
N ILE A 45 7.07 8.82 5.73
CA ILE A 45 8.44 8.32 5.84
C ILE A 45 9.06 8.20 4.45
N ARG A 46 10.35 8.50 4.34
CA ARG A 46 11.10 8.46 3.08
C ARG A 46 12.45 7.80 3.30
N PHE A 47 12.77 6.84 2.45
CA PHE A 47 14.07 6.21 2.35
C PHE A 47 14.59 6.30 0.92
N GLU A 48 15.89 6.08 0.78
CA GLU A 48 16.54 5.87 -0.50
C GLU A 48 17.39 4.61 -0.40
N VAL A 49 17.20 3.67 -1.33
CA VAL A 49 17.89 2.38 -1.39
C VAL A 49 18.38 2.20 -2.82
N GLU A 50 19.69 2.17 -3.04
CA GLU A 50 20.28 1.98 -4.38
C GLU A 50 19.69 2.94 -5.44
N GLY A 51 19.47 4.21 -5.08
CA GLY A 51 18.85 5.23 -5.94
C GLY A 51 17.32 5.13 -6.09
N LEU A 52 16.69 4.09 -5.53
CA LEU A 52 15.23 3.95 -5.49
C LEU A 52 14.64 4.73 -4.31
N LYS A 53 13.69 5.62 -4.60
CA LYS A 53 12.91 6.34 -3.58
C LYS A 53 11.80 5.47 -3.04
N ILE A 54 11.89 5.10 -1.77
CA ILE A 54 10.89 4.33 -1.05
C ILE A 54 10.15 5.27 -0.11
N LYS A 55 8.81 5.23 -0.14
CA LYS A 55 7.98 6.11 0.70
C LYS A 55 6.92 5.30 1.39
N TYR A 56 6.68 5.60 2.66
CA TYR A 56 5.58 5.05 3.42
C TYR A 56 4.70 6.16 3.97
N VAL A 57 3.45 5.81 4.21
CA VAL A 57 2.52 6.59 5.01
C VAL A 57 1.91 5.68 6.06
N TYR A 58 1.75 6.16 7.29
CA TYR A 58 0.92 5.49 8.28
C TYR A 58 0.08 6.48 9.08
N ASN A 59 -1.06 6.01 9.59
CA ASN A 59 -1.95 6.77 10.47
C ASN A 59 -2.67 5.85 11.45
N LEU A 60 -3.12 6.41 12.58
CA LEU A 60 -4.06 5.71 13.47
C LEU A 60 -5.46 5.71 12.84
N ASN A 61 -6.11 4.54 12.85
CA ASN A 61 -7.49 4.36 12.40
C ASN A 61 -8.48 4.50 13.58
N ARG A 62 -9.79 4.30 13.31
CA ARG A 62 -10.86 4.39 14.35
C ARG A 62 -10.72 3.36 15.46
N LYS A 63 -10.13 2.21 15.14
CA LYS A 63 -9.92 1.08 16.05
C LYS A 63 -8.65 1.28 16.91
N GLY A 64 -7.95 2.42 16.76
CA GLY A 64 -6.70 2.69 17.47
C GLY A 64 -5.50 1.93 16.91
N GLN A 65 -5.61 1.36 15.72
CA GLN A 65 -4.56 0.59 15.07
C GLN A 65 -3.85 1.45 14.01
N PHE A 66 -2.57 1.20 13.80
CA PHE A 66 -1.77 1.86 12.78
C PHE A 66 -2.01 1.20 11.42
N PHE A 67 -2.59 1.94 10.49
CA PHE A 67 -2.64 1.55 9.09
C PHE A 67 -1.34 1.98 8.40
N LEU A 68 -0.62 1.06 7.76
CA LEU A 68 0.62 1.33 7.04
C LEU A 68 0.48 1.00 5.55
N GLU A 69 0.96 1.91 4.71
CA GLU A 69 1.02 1.73 3.26
C GLU A 69 2.39 2.17 2.72
N ARG A 70 3.01 1.33 1.88
CA ARG A 70 4.11 1.77 1.02
C ARG A 70 3.52 2.52 -0.16
N VAL A 71 3.88 3.78 -0.35
CA VAL A 71 3.40 4.67 -1.42
C VAL A 71 4.29 4.61 -2.67
N LYS A 72 5.60 4.38 -2.48
CA LYS A 72 6.59 4.25 -3.56
C LYS A 72 7.52 3.06 -3.32
N PRO A 73 7.99 2.36 -4.36
CA PRO A 73 7.85 2.69 -5.80
C PRO A 73 6.45 2.44 -6.38
N TYR A 74 5.71 1.50 -5.81
CA TYR A 74 4.30 1.25 -6.10
C TYR A 74 3.49 1.19 -4.80
N PRO A 75 2.22 1.61 -4.82
CA PRO A 75 1.30 1.47 -3.69
C PRO A 75 1.14 0.00 -3.27
N GLN A 76 1.40 -0.28 -2.00
CA GLN A 76 1.15 -1.58 -1.38
C GLN A 76 0.75 -1.39 0.10
N PRO A 77 -0.51 -1.69 0.47
CA PRO A 77 -0.92 -1.75 1.87
C PRO A 77 -0.16 -2.85 2.61
N ALA A 78 0.43 -2.51 3.75
CA ALA A 78 1.09 -3.48 4.63
C ALA A 78 0.12 -4.09 5.66
N GLY A 79 -1.02 -3.43 5.90
CA GLY A 79 -2.06 -3.87 6.82
C GLY A 79 -2.25 -2.92 7.99
N THR A 80 -2.86 -3.44 9.06
CA THR A 80 -3.05 -2.75 10.34
C THR A 80 -2.20 -3.38 11.43
N PHE A 81 -1.72 -2.56 12.35
CA PHE A 81 -0.80 -2.94 13.41
C PHE A 81 -1.27 -2.38 14.75
N ASP A 82 -1.14 -3.15 15.82
CA ASP A 82 -1.58 -2.70 17.15
C ASP A 82 -0.56 -1.78 17.82
N THR A 83 0.72 -1.85 17.43
CA THR A 83 1.79 -1.05 18.03
C THR A 83 2.68 -0.35 17.01
N GLU A 84 3.26 0.79 17.41
CA GLU A 84 4.27 1.50 16.61
C GLU A 84 5.51 0.63 16.34
N ARG A 85 5.85 -0.25 17.28
CA ARG A 85 6.98 -1.18 17.14
C ARG A 85 6.75 -2.11 15.96
N ASP A 86 5.53 -2.61 15.77
CA ASP A 86 5.20 -3.50 14.67
C ASP A 86 5.23 -2.77 13.32
N VAL A 87 4.83 -1.49 13.29
CA VAL A 87 4.98 -0.62 12.11
C VAL A 87 6.46 -0.47 11.75
N VAL A 88 7.31 -0.15 12.72
CA VAL A 88 8.75 0.01 12.51
C VAL A 88 9.39 -1.29 12.02
N GLU A 89 9.03 -2.43 12.62
CA GLU A 89 9.56 -3.73 12.22
C GLU A 89 9.07 -4.13 10.81
N SER A 90 7.82 -3.85 10.47
CA SER A 90 7.28 -4.06 9.12
C SER A 90 8.05 -3.26 8.07
N ILE A 91 8.29 -1.96 8.31
CA ILE A 91 9.07 -1.10 7.42
C ILE A 91 10.51 -1.59 7.32
N LYS A 92 11.13 -1.99 8.44
CA LYS A 92 12.51 -2.49 8.46
C LYS A 92 12.65 -3.76 7.61
N ASN A 93 11.75 -4.71 7.78
CA ASN A 93 11.71 -5.94 6.99
C ASN A 93 11.50 -5.65 5.51
N ASP A 94 10.57 -4.76 5.19
CA ASP A 94 10.28 -4.38 3.80
C ASP A 94 11.49 -3.70 3.13
N ILE A 95 12.16 -2.80 3.83
CA ILE A 95 13.41 -2.17 3.34
C ILE A 95 14.52 -3.21 3.14
N ALA A 96 14.66 -4.19 4.03
CA ALA A 96 15.64 -5.25 3.89
C ALA A 96 15.35 -6.16 2.67
N GLN A 97 14.09 -6.49 2.44
CA GLN A 97 13.65 -7.22 1.24
C GLN A 97 13.93 -6.43 -0.04
N ILE A 98 13.64 -5.12 -0.07
CA ILE A 98 13.92 -4.27 -1.23
C ILE A 98 15.42 -4.13 -1.47
N ARG A 99 16.24 -4.02 -0.42
CA ARG A 99 17.71 -4.03 -0.54
C ARG A 99 18.23 -5.33 -1.14
N GLN A 100 17.66 -6.47 -0.74
CA GLN A 100 18.02 -7.75 -1.32
C GLN A 100 17.59 -7.84 -2.79
N LEU A 101 16.38 -7.36 -3.11
CA LEU A 101 15.87 -7.31 -4.48
C LEU A 101 16.71 -6.40 -5.39
N ALA A 102 17.23 -5.29 -4.85
CA ALA A 102 18.08 -4.34 -5.57
C ALA A 102 19.43 -4.93 -6.02
N ARG A 103 19.85 -6.08 -5.47
CA ARG A 103 21.04 -6.82 -5.92
C ARG A 103 20.80 -7.61 -7.21
N SER A 104 19.54 -7.77 -7.63
CA SER A 104 19.19 -8.46 -8.87
C SER A 104 19.57 -7.62 -10.08
N SER A 105 20.12 -8.25 -11.12
CA SER A 105 20.29 -7.64 -12.45
C SER A 105 18.98 -7.24 -13.11
N HIS A 106 17.85 -7.77 -12.62
CA HIS A 106 16.50 -7.52 -13.12
C HIS A 106 15.66 -6.64 -12.18
N PHE A 107 16.32 -5.87 -11.31
CA PHE A 107 15.65 -5.09 -10.27
C PHE A 107 14.58 -4.17 -10.85
N LYS A 108 14.91 -3.44 -11.92
CA LYS A 108 14.02 -2.47 -12.55
C LYS A 108 12.79 -3.16 -13.15
N GLU A 109 13.00 -4.24 -13.89
CA GLU A 109 11.93 -5.02 -14.51
C GLU A 109 10.95 -5.56 -13.46
N LEU A 110 11.45 -6.00 -12.31
CA LEU A 110 10.61 -6.51 -11.21
C LEU A 110 9.79 -5.40 -10.54
N ILE A 111 10.35 -4.18 -10.39
CA ILE A 111 9.61 -3.02 -9.88
C ILE A 111 8.55 -2.54 -10.89
N ASP A 112 8.90 -2.50 -12.18
CA ASP A 112 7.99 -2.10 -13.25
C ASP A 112 6.83 -3.10 -13.37
N MET A 113 7.11 -4.41 -13.27
CA MET A 113 6.08 -5.46 -13.27
C MET A 113 5.05 -5.30 -12.14
N ASN A 114 5.50 -4.95 -10.93
CA ASN A 114 4.57 -4.66 -9.83
C ASN A 114 3.68 -3.44 -10.11
N SER A 115 4.22 -2.44 -10.81
CA SER A 115 3.46 -1.26 -11.23
C SER A 115 2.41 -1.62 -12.29
N ASP A 116 2.75 -2.51 -13.22
CA ASP A 116 1.83 -3.00 -14.26
C ASP A 116 0.68 -3.84 -13.68
N LEU A 117 0.94 -4.69 -12.68
CA LEU A 117 -0.11 -5.44 -11.97
C LEU A 117 -1.14 -4.51 -11.32
N ARG A 118 -0.68 -3.39 -10.75
CA ARG A 118 -1.59 -2.36 -10.21
C ARG A 118 -2.42 -1.71 -11.31
N PHE A 119 -1.83 -1.45 -12.48
CA PHE A 119 -2.57 -0.92 -13.62
C PHE A 119 -3.62 -1.92 -14.15
N LEU A 120 -3.28 -3.21 -14.16
CA LEU A 120 -4.20 -4.28 -14.55
C LEU A 120 -5.41 -4.35 -13.61
N SER A 121 -5.20 -4.23 -12.29
CA SER A 121 -6.30 -4.16 -11.31
C SER A 121 -7.25 -3.00 -11.60
N LYS A 122 -6.72 -1.79 -11.89
CA LYS A 122 -7.57 -0.65 -12.28
C LYS A 122 -8.33 -0.86 -13.58
N ARG A 123 -7.72 -1.55 -14.55
CA ARG A 123 -8.38 -1.90 -15.81
C ARG A 123 -9.51 -2.89 -15.58
N LEU A 124 -9.31 -3.87 -14.69
CA LEU A 124 -10.37 -4.81 -14.31
C LEU A 124 -11.54 -4.06 -13.67
N ASP A 125 -11.29 -3.19 -12.68
CA ASP A 125 -12.33 -2.36 -12.06
C ASP A 125 -13.09 -1.54 -13.11
N SER A 126 -12.36 -0.93 -14.05
CA SER A 126 -12.97 -0.13 -15.13
C SER A 126 -13.86 -0.98 -16.03
N ILE A 127 -13.52 -2.24 -16.27
CA ILE A 127 -14.39 -3.11 -17.07
C ILE A 127 -15.62 -3.53 -16.24
N CYS A 128 -15.43 -3.91 -14.98
CA CYS A 128 -16.49 -4.33 -14.07
C CYS A 128 -17.52 -3.23 -13.76
N LEU A 129 -17.09 -1.97 -13.66
CA LEU A 129 -17.97 -0.86 -13.26
C LEU A 129 -18.66 -0.15 -14.43
N TYR A 130 -18.14 -0.29 -15.66
CA TYR A 130 -18.60 0.51 -16.81
C TYR A 130 -19.20 -0.33 -17.95
N TYR A 131 -19.05 -1.65 -17.95
CA TYR A 131 -19.51 -2.51 -19.04
C TYR A 131 -20.33 -3.69 -18.51
N ASP A 132 -21.33 -4.10 -19.29
CA ASP A 132 -22.05 -5.35 -19.08
C ASP A 132 -21.20 -6.52 -19.61
N ILE A 133 -20.51 -7.22 -18.71
CA ILE A 133 -19.55 -8.26 -19.08
C ILE A 133 -20.28 -9.58 -19.31
N LYS A 134 -20.13 -10.14 -20.50
CA LYS A 134 -20.74 -11.43 -20.84
C LYS A 134 -20.08 -12.60 -20.08
N PRO A 135 -20.82 -13.67 -19.77
CA PRO A 135 -20.30 -14.83 -19.03
C PRO A 135 -19.04 -15.45 -19.66
N GLU A 136 -18.95 -15.51 -20.99
CA GLU A 136 -17.78 -16.03 -21.71
C GLU A 136 -16.52 -15.20 -21.47
N ASP A 137 -16.63 -13.88 -21.32
CA ASP A 137 -15.49 -13.00 -21.07
C ASP A 137 -15.08 -13.04 -19.60
N ILE A 138 -16.05 -13.19 -18.68
CA ILE A 138 -15.76 -13.49 -17.27
C ILE A 138 -14.96 -14.80 -17.15
N ALA A 139 -15.37 -15.84 -17.87
CA ALA A 139 -14.68 -17.13 -17.86
C ALA A 139 -13.23 -17.01 -18.41
N LYS A 140 -13.02 -16.24 -19.48
CA LYS A 140 -11.69 -15.95 -20.01
C LYS A 140 -10.81 -15.24 -18.98
N LEU A 141 -11.32 -14.17 -18.35
CA LEU A 141 -10.58 -13.42 -17.32
C LEU A 141 -10.20 -14.32 -16.14
N LYS A 142 -11.14 -15.14 -15.65
CA LYS A 142 -10.87 -16.12 -14.58
C LYS A 142 -9.78 -17.10 -14.97
N LYS A 143 -9.80 -17.63 -16.20
CA LYS A 143 -8.76 -18.54 -16.69
C LYS A 143 -7.40 -17.85 -16.74
N SER A 144 -7.31 -16.66 -17.32
CA SER A 144 -6.04 -15.91 -17.39
C SER A 144 -5.47 -15.59 -16.01
N LEU A 145 -6.31 -15.27 -15.02
CA LEU A 145 -5.86 -15.09 -13.64
C LEU A 145 -5.34 -16.41 -13.02
N SER A 146 -6.03 -17.51 -13.26
CA SER A 146 -5.58 -18.84 -12.81
C SER A 146 -4.23 -19.22 -13.42
N ASP A 147 -4.05 -18.97 -14.71
CA ASP A 147 -2.79 -19.25 -15.43
C ASP A 147 -1.64 -18.38 -14.88
N LEU A 148 -1.93 -17.12 -14.54
CA LEU A 148 -0.96 -16.22 -13.91
C LEU A 148 -0.56 -16.70 -12.49
N HIS A 149 -1.51 -17.16 -11.69
CA HIS A 149 -1.22 -17.78 -10.38
C HIS A 149 -0.31 -19.00 -10.53
N GLY A 150 -0.63 -19.91 -11.46
CA GLY A 150 0.22 -21.09 -11.72
C GLY A 150 1.62 -20.71 -12.21
N THR A 151 1.74 -19.60 -12.94
CA THR A 151 3.04 -19.05 -13.36
C THR A 151 3.86 -18.59 -12.15
N PHE A 152 3.25 -17.87 -11.19
CA PHE A 152 3.95 -17.47 -9.96
C PHE A 152 4.42 -18.66 -9.13
N ASP A 153 3.59 -19.70 -9.00
CA ASP A 153 3.97 -20.94 -8.31
C ASP A 153 5.14 -21.65 -9.01
N THR A 154 5.08 -21.76 -10.33
CA THR A 154 6.16 -22.36 -11.13
C THR A 154 7.47 -21.58 -10.99
N VAL A 155 7.42 -20.25 -10.97
CA VAL A 155 8.61 -19.40 -10.77
C VAL A 155 9.16 -19.59 -9.36
N ARG A 156 8.30 -19.59 -8.34
CA ARG A 156 8.70 -19.83 -6.94
C ARG A 156 9.42 -21.17 -6.79
N ASP A 157 8.86 -22.24 -7.35
CA ASP A 157 9.36 -23.61 -7.16
C ASP A 157 10.72 -23.86 -7.85
N HIS A 158 10.99 -23.14 -8.95
CA HIS A 158 12.27 -23.24 -9.66
C HIS A 158 13.30 -22.14 -9.29
N SER A 159 12.92 -21.18 -8.45
CA SER A 159 13.81 -20.08 -8.03
C SER A 159 14.43 -20.36 -6.67
N GLN A 160 15.71 -20.03 -6.53
CA GLN A 160 16.36 -20.06 -5.22
C GLN A 160 15.83 -18.91 -4.35
N ARG A 161 15.40 -19.22 -3.12
CA ARG A 161 15.07 -18.20 -2.11
C ARG A 161 16.34 -17.44 -1.70
N VAL A 162 16.28 -16.12 -1.71
CA VAL A 162 17.43 -15.24 -1.39
C VAL A 162 17.23 -14.35 -0.16
N TYR A 163 16.05 -14.40 0.47
CA TYR A 163 15.71 -13.64 1.68
C TYR A 163 15.02 -14.56 2.69
N PHE A 164 15.50 -14.56 3.94
CA PHE A 164 15.11 -15.55 4.95
C PHE A 164 14.71 -14.96 6.32
N GLU A 165 14.81 -13.64 6.52
CA GLU A 165 14.46 -13.04 7.81
C GLU A 165 12.95 -13.05 8.09
N THR A 166 12.13 -13.15 7.03
CA THR A 166 10.67 -13.28 7.13
C THR A 166 10.15 -14.30 6.12
N GLU A 167 9.01 -14.92 6.42
CA GLU A 167 8.31 -15.80 5.49
C GLU A 167 7.55 -15.01 4.42
N PRO A 168 7.65 -15.39 3.13
CA PRO A 168 6.94 -14.72 2.06
C PRO A 168 5.44 -15.04 2.11
N PHE A 169 4.64 -14.11 1.57
CA PHE A 169 3.19 -14.27 1.46
C PHE A 169 2.78 -15.56 0.72
N CYS A 170 3.51 -15.93 -0.34
CA CYS A 170 3.24 -17.12 -1.14
C CYS A 170 3.40 -18.45 -0.36
N ILE A 171 4.02 -18.43 0.82
CA ILE A 171 4.12 -19.59 1.73
C ILE A 171 3.06 -19.50 2.83
N THR A 172 2.82 -18.30 3.36
CA THR A 172 1.98 -18.12 4.56
C THR A 172 0.49 -18.05 4.27
N GLY A 173 0.08 -17.70 3.04
CA GLY A 173 -1.33 -17.70 2.60
C GLY A 173 -2.28 -16.75 3.33
N LYS A 174 -1.80 -15.96 4.30
CA LYS A 174 -2.63 -15.04 5.09
C LYS A 174 -2.83 -13.73 4.35
N ASN A 175 -3.99 -13.56 3.73
CA ASN A 175 -4.37 -12.30 3.06
C ASN A 175 -4.36 -11.15 4.09
N PRO A 176 -3.44 -10.16 4.00
CA PRO A 176 -3.37 -9.07 4.97
C PRO A 176 -4.53 -8.07 4.83
N SER A 177 -5.35 -8.22 3.80
CA SER A 177 -6.47 -7.34 3.44
C SER A 177 -7.85 -7.86 3.85
N SER A 178 -7.95 -8.88 4.73
CA SER A 178 -9.19 -9.14 5.46
C SER A 178 -9.39 -8.06 6.54
N VAL A 179 -9.57 -6.82 6.08
CA VAL A 179 -10.19 -5.75 6.85
C VAL A 179 -11.69 -6.01 6.73
N GLU A 180 -12.23 -6.76 7.69
CA GLU A 180 -13.66 -6.66 7.98
C GLU A 180 -13.89 -5.24 8.53
N ASP A 181 -14.72 -4.48 7.82
CA ASP A 181 -15.26 -3.19 8.28
C ASP A 181 -15.93 -3.37 9.64
#